data_AF-A0A351GK28-F1
#
_entry.id   AF-A0A351GK28-F1
#
_cell.length_a   1.000
_cell.length_b   1.000
_cell.length_c   1.000
_cell.angle_alpha   90.00
_cell.angle_beta   90.00
_cell.angle_gamma   90.00
#
_symmetry.space_group_name_H-M   'P 1'
#
loop_
_entity.id
_entity.type
_entity.pdbx_description
1 polymer ?
#
loop_
_entity_poly.entity_id
_entity_poly.type
_entity_poly.pdbx_seq_one_letter_code
_entity_poly.pdbx_strand_id
1 'polypeptide(L)' 'DPPYSCCVGVCTTCRAKLRSGKASMEEREGLSDAEIEEGYILTCQAHPLSDDVDLVFE' A
#
# COMPACT_ATOMS: atom_id res chain seq x y z
N ASP A 1 -2.00 -15.86 2.67
CA ASP A 1 -1.66 -14.71 3.53
C ASP A 1 -1.07 -13.59 2.69
N PRO A 2 -1.26 -12.31 3.07
CA PRO A 2 -0.62 -11.19 2.40
C PRO A 2 0.91 -11.26 2.56
N PRO A 3 1.71 -10.90 1.53
CA PRO A 3 3.15 -10.90 1.62
C PRO A 3 3.64 -9.81 2.60
N TYR A 4 4.57 -10.15 3.49
CA TYR A 4 5.15 -9.21 4.47
C TYR A 4 6.62 -9.51 4.77
N SER A 5 7.36 -8.50 5.23
CA SER A 5 8.77 -8.63 5.64
C SER A 5 9.15 -7.60 6.71
N CYS A 6 9.36 -6.32 6.36
CA CYS A 6 9.87 -5.32 7.31
C CYS A 6 8.80 -4.67 8.21
N CYS A 7 7.56 -4.54 7.73
CA CYS A 7 6.45 -3.84 8.40
C CYS A 7 6.73 -2.38 8.81
N VAL A 8 7.71 -1.73 8.18
CA VAL A 8 8.11 -0.32 8.45
C VAL A 8 8.20 0.54 7.18
N GLY A 9 7.62 0.08 6.06
CA GLY A 9 7.46 0.91 4.86
C GLY A 9 8.64 0.95 3.88
N VAL A 10 9.70 0.14 4.06
CA VAL A 10 10.92 0.24 3.22
C VAL A 10 11.14 -0.91 2.21
N CYS A 11 10.67 -2.12 2.52
CA CYS A 11 11.07 -3.33 1.75
C CYS A 11 10.21 -3.69 0.54
N THR A 12 9.10 -2.96 0.31
CA THR A 12 8.08 -3.20 -0.74
C THR A 12 7.44 -4.59 -0.81
N THR A 13 7.75 -5.53 0.09
CA THR A 13 7.13 -6.86 0.11
C THR A 13 5.60 -6.80 0.29
N CYS A 14 5.11 -5.83 1.05
CA CYS A 14 3.67 -5.62 1.29
C CYS A 14 3.01 -4.72 0.22
N ARG A 15 3.65 -4.52 -0.94
CA ARG A 15 3.13 -3.65 -2.01
C ARG A 15 1.88 -4.27 -2.65
N ALA A 16 0.86 -3.45 -2.82
CA ALA A 16 -0.38 -3.80 -3.50
C ALA A 16 -0.85 -2.62 -4.35
N LYS A 17 -1.68 -2.91 -5.36
CA LYS A 17 -2.33 -1.88 -6.16
C LYS A 17 -3.76 -1.67 -5.68
N LEU A 18 -4.10 -0.42 -5.35
CA LEU A 18 -5.44 -0.01 -4.97
C LEU A 18 -6.34 0.04 -6.22
N ARG A 19 -7.40 -0.75 -6.25
CA ARG A 19 -8.39 -0.80 -7.34
C ARG A 19 -9.57 0.13 -7.08
N SER A 20 -10.00 0.23 -5.82
CA SER A 20 -11.11 1.07 -5.39
C SER A 20 -10.91 1.53 -3.93
N GLY A 21 -11.60 2.60 -3.54
CA GLY A 21 -11.51 3.16 -2.19
C GLY A 21 -10.36 4.16 -2.02
N LYS A 22 -10.07 4.50 -0.77
CA LYS A 22 -9.00 5.42 -0.38
C LYS A 22 -8.25 4.87 0.81
N ALA A 23 -6.94 5.06 0.84
CA ALA A 23 -6.11 4.73 1.99
C ALA A 23 -5.01 5.79 2.18
N SER A 24 -4.61 6.02 3.43
CA SER A 24 -3.41 6.80 3.78
C SER A 24 -2.30 5.86 4.22
N MET A 25 -1.05 6.23 3.95
CA MET A 25 0.12 5.50 4.45
C MET A 25 0.90 6.40 5.41
N GLU A 26 1.32 5.86 6.56
CA GLU A 26 2.21 6.55 7.49
C GLU A 26 3.61 6.68 6.89
N GLU A 27 4.21 5.54 6.55
CA GLU A 27 5.52 5.45 5.89
C GLU A 27 5.40 4.89 4.48
N ARG A 28 6.11 5.52 3.54
CA ARG A 28 6.08 5.19 2.11
C ARG A 28 7.44 5.24 1.43
N GLU A 29 8.55 5.23 2.18
CA GLU A 29 9.92 5.31 1.63
C GLU A 29 10.22 4.24 0.58
N GLY A 30 9.59 3.07 0.67
CA GLY A 30 9.73 2.00 -0.31
C GLY A 30 9.05 2.28 -1.66
N LEU A 31 8.19 3.29 -1.77
CA LEU A 31 7.49 3.64 -3.01
C LEU A 31 7.97 4.99 -3.54
N SER A 32 8.13 5.07 -4.86
CA SER A 32 8.30 6.34 -5.55
C SER A 32 6.98 7.12 -5.64
N ASP A 33 7.08 8.45 -5.82
CA ASP A 33 5.89 9.29 -6.03
C ASP A 33 5.07 8.83 -7.25
N ALA A 34 5.75 8.37 -8.32
CA ALA A 34 5.10 7.83 -9.50
C ALA A 34 4.29 6.55 -9.19
N GLU A 35 4.84 5.63 -8.38
CA GLU A 35 4.10 4.43 -7.96
C GLU A 35 2.89 4.79 -7.11
N ILE A 36 2.99 5.80 -6.25
CA ILE A 36 1.85 6.28 -5.45
C ILE A 36 0.78 6.87 -6.37
N GLU A 37 1.17 7.67 -7.37
CA GLU A 37 0.25 8.21 -8.39
C GLU A 37 -0.40 7.11 -9.24
N GLU A 38 0.30 6.01 -9.52
CA GLU A 38 -0.25 4.81 -10.17
C GLU A 38 -1.19 3.98 -9.27
N GLY A 39 -1.32 4.37 -8.00
CA GLY A 39 -2.22 3.75 -7.03
C GLY A 39 -1.59 2.60 -6.24
N TYR A 40 -0.26 2.48 -6.21
CA TYR A 40 0.41 1.51 -5.34
C TYR A 40 0.43 1.98 -3.89
N ILE A 41 0.25 1.02 -2.99
CA ILE A 41 0.27 1.22 -1.55
C ILE A 41 1.09 0.12 -0.86
N LEU A 42 1.56 0.41 0.35
CA LEU A 42 2.18 -0.55 1.25
C LEU A 42 1.13 -0.99 2.27
N THR A 43 0.56 -2.18 2.12
CA THR A 43 -0.57 -2.62 2.97
C THR A 43 -0.21 -2.73 4.45
N CYS A 44 1.07 -2.92 4.75
CA CYS A 44 1.59 -2.97 6.12
C CYS A 44 1.65 -1.60 6.81
N GLN A 45 1.46 -0.49 6.07
CA GLN A 45 1.41 0.88 6.58
C GLN A 45 0.12 1.62 6.19
N ALA A 46 -0.77 0.95 5.44
CA ALA A 46 -1.97 1.56 4.88
C ALA A 46 -3.15 1.50 5.86
N HIS A 47 -3.80 2.63 6.05
CA HIS A 47 -5.04 2.77 6.81
C HIS A 47 -6.18 3.17 5.86
N PRO A 48 -7.30 2.43 5.84
CA PRO A 48 -8.44 2.77 4.97
C PRO A 48 -9.07 4.10 5.41
N LEU A 49 -9.40 4.93 4.41
CA LEU A 49 -10.11 6.20 4.58
C LEU A 49 -11.53 6.16 4.00
N SER A 50 -11.95 5.00 3.49
CA SER A 50 -13.28 4.72 2.97
C SER A 50 -13.83 3.43 3.58
N ASP A 51 -15.15 3.30 3.57
CA ASP A 51 -15.85 2.14 4.12
C ASP A 51 -15.50 0.85 3.38
N ASP A 52 -15.28 0.95 2.06
CA ASP A 52 -14.84 -0.15 1.20
C ASP A 52 -13.50 0.17 0.54
N VAL A 53 -12.63 -0.83 0.48
CA VAL A 53 -11.31 -0.77 -0.18
C VAL A 53 -11.05 -2.08 -0.92
N ASP A 54 -10.84 -1.99 -2.23
CA ASP A 54 -10.39 -3.11 -3.05
C ASP A 54 -8.93 -2.92 -3.46
N LEU A 55 -8.12 -3.95 -3.26
CA LEU A 55 -6.71 -3.97 -3.65
C LEU A 55 -6.30 -5.35 -4.17
N VAL A 56 -5.16 -5.39 -4.86
CA VAL A 56 -4.57 -6.64 -5.34
C VAL A 56 -3.07 -6.66 -5.04
N PHE A 57 -2.60 -7.79 -4.52
CA PHE A 57 -1.17 -8.06 -4.38
C PHE A 57 -0.63 -8.59 -5.71
N GLU A 58 0.55 -8.11 -6.10
CA GLU A 58 1.30 -8.58 -7.27
C GLU A 58 2.59 -9.28 -6.85
#